data_AF-A0A7Y2JYI3-F1
#
_entry.id   AF-A0A7Y2JYI3-F1
#
_cell.length_a   1.000
_cell.length_b   1.000
_cell.length_c   1.000
_cell.angle_alpha   90.00
_cell.angle_beta   90.00
_cell.angle_gamma   90.00
#
_symmetry.space_group_name_H-M   'P 1'
#
loop_
_entity.id
_entity.type
_entity.pdbx_description
1 polymer ?
#
loop_
_entity_poly.entity_id
_entity_poly.type
_entity_poly.pdbx_seq_one_letter_code
_entity_poly.pdbx_strand_id
1 'polypeptide(L)'
;MTTTIYTTAEALATVLAIKDLDYYDRCNLADNDTTDLTHNPGYYLKNANKLNWAALHDDASVVTRILAKDQGMYAAHVSIPANLRGCLFENAPNLPPLYKQIIEYWSGEPLNTNAGGAAYYQNPMNAYEIDLSPLDAEHEAGNYGGNVAAIDALLSEGVVVSINGLGSLTRHAGDDDFVEVEIPIDGAMLFLDNPDFRTQRAYNQPPSERTERIFLKIVDIRNSPDPDRIFVDALRYEELDYGFFY
;
A
#
# COMPACT_ATOMS: atom_id res chain seq x y z
N MET A 1 -5.44 -7.51 -14.61
CA MET A 1 -5.09 -8.63 -13.72
C MET A 1 -4.13 -8.06 -12.70
N THR A 2 -4.45 -8.16 -11.41
CA THR A 2 -3.57 -7.71 -10.33
C THR A 2 -2.50 -8.76 -10.06
N THR A 3 -1.27 -8.32 -9.87
CA THR A 3 -0.13 -9.19 -9.53
C THR A 3 -0.25 -9.78 -8.13
N THR A 4 0.38 -10.93 -7.89
CA THR A 4 0.44 -11.55 -6.56
C THR A 4 1.60 -10.98 -5.76
N ILE A 5 1.33 -10.48 -4.56
CA ILE A 5 2.37 -10.15 -3.58
C ILE A 5 2.51 -11.34 -2.63
N TYR A 6 3.74 -11.82 -2.48
CA TYR A 6 4.03 -12.97 -1.63
C TYR A 6 4.49 -12.49 -0.24
N THR A 7 4.16 -13.27 0.78
CA THR A 7 4.51 -13.03 2.20
C THR A 7 4.90 -14.35 2.85
N THR A 8 5.27 -14.41 4.13
CA THR A 8 5.37 -15.73 4.78
C THR A 8 3.97 -16.32 5.04
N ALA A 9 3.92 -17.60 5.40
CA ALA A 9 2.68 -18.26 5.75
C ALA A 9 1.96 -17.59 6.95
N GLU A 10 2.71 -17.11 7.94
CA GLU A 10 2.19 -16.48 9.15
C GLU A 10 1.53 -15.13 8.84
N ALA A 11 2.16 -14.28 8.01
CA ALA A 11 1.50 -13.05 7.60
C ALA A 11 0.28 -13.34 6.73
N LEU A 12 0.36 -14.26 5.78
CA LEU A 12 -0.81 -14.61 4.97
C LEU A 12 -1.98 -15.08 5.84
N ALA A 13 -1.72 -15.94 6.84
CA ALA A 13 -2.77 -16.41 7.74
C ALA A 13 -3.49 -15.26 8.43
N THR A 14 -2.72 -14.25 8.83
CA THR A 14 -3.27 -13.11 9.54
C THR A 14 -3.94 -12.11 8.57
N VAL A 15 -3.42 -11.92 7.35
CA VAL A 15 -4.08 -11.21 6.22
C VAL A 15 -5.48 -11.75 6.01
N LEU A 16 -5.59 -13.09 5.93
CA LEU A 16 -6.84 -13.78 5.67
C LEU A 16 -7.79 -13.75 6.87
N ALA A 17 -7.28 -13.71 8.10
CA ALA A 17 -8.09 -13.68 9.31
C ALA A 17 -8.82 -12.35 9.50
N ILE A 18 -8.19 -11.23 9.09
CA ILE A 18 -8.76 -9.89 9.33
C ILE A 18 -9.49 -9.30 8.12
N LYS A 19 -9.38 -9.90 6.92
CA LYS A 19 -9.86 -9.31 5.65
C LYS A 19 -11.35 -8.90 5.62
N ASP A 20 -12.17 -9.52 6.47
CA ASP A 20 -13.63 -9.29 6.53
C ASP A 20 -14.04 -8.37 7.69
N LEU A 21 -13.11 -7.97 8.56
CA LEU A 21 -13.37 -7.03 9.65
C LEU A 21 -13.55 -5.60 9.11
N ASP A 22 -14.43 -4.84 9.75
CA ASP A 22 -14.63 -3.41 9.49
C ASP A 22 -13.60 -2.53 10.19
N TYR A 23 -13.65 -1.23 9.92
CA TYR A 23 -12.78 -0.21 10.50
C TYR A 23 -12.54 -0.36 11.98
N TYR A 24 -13.62 -0.26 12.76
CA TYR A 24 -13.52 -0.08 14.19
C TYR A 24 -13.04 -1.38 14.81
N ASP A 25 -13.46 -2.52 14.26
CA ASP A 25 -12.99 -3.82 14.71
C ASP A 25 -11.50 -4.00 14.45
N ARG A 26 -11.00 -3.61 13.26
CA ARG A 26 -9.55 -3.63 13.01
C ARG A 26 -8.85 -2.67 13.96
N CYS A 27 -9.35 -1.44 14.07
CA CYS A 27 -8.85 -0.36 14.91
C CYS A 27 -8.81 -0.60 16.41
N ASN A 28 -9.45 -1.64 16.90
CA ASN A 28 -9.37 -2.04 18.29
C ASN A 28 -8.75 -3.45 18.47
N LEU A 29 -8.17 -4.07 17.43
CA LEU A 29 -7.58 -5.41 17.53
C LEU A 29 -6.55 -5.47 18.65
N ALA A 30 -5.63 -4.50 18.69
CA ALA A 30 -4.59 -4.42 19.73
C ALA A 30 -5.08 -3.87 21.08
N ASP A 31 -6.30 -3.32 21.14
CA ASP A 31 -6.88 -2.74 22.35
C ASP A 31 -7.63 -3.77 23.21
N ASN A 32 -7.87 -4.97 22.66
CA ASN A 32 -8.53 -6.06 23.34
C ASN A 32 -7.77 -7.38 23.11
N ASP A 33 -7.13 -7.88 24.17
CA ASP A 33 -6.37 -9.15 24.18
C ASP A 33 -7.16 -10.38 23.65
N THR A 34 -8.49 -10.34 23.67
CA THR A 34 -9.33 -11.44 23.16
C THR A 34 -9.54 -11.41 21.64
N THR A 35 -9.29 -10.26 21.02
CA THR A 35 -9.36 -10.03 19.57
C THR A 35 -7.98 -9.75 18.96
N ASP A 36 -6.97 -9.48 19.80
CA ASP A 36 -5.59 -9.29 19.38
C ASP A 36 -4.95 -10.62 18.95
N LEU A 37 -5.07 -10.94 17.66
CA LEU A 37 -4.48 -12.15 17.07
C LEU A 37 -2.95 -12.16 17.12
N THR A 38 -2.31 -11.00 17.34
CA THR A 38 -0.86 -10.82 17.14
C THR A 38 -0.12 -10.37 18.40
N HIS A 39 -0.84 -9.91 19.43
CA HIS A 39 -0.34 -9.42 20.72
C HIS A 39 0.67 -8.28 20.63
N ASN A 40 0.70 -7.55 19.50
CA ASN A 40 1.69 -6.52 19.21
C ASN A 40 1.08 -5.40 18.31
N PRO A 41 1.48 -4.12 18.47
CA PRO A 41 0.87 -3.01 17.71
C PRO A 41 1.65 -2.60 16.43
N GLY A 42 1.34 -3.07 15.21
CA GLY A 42 2.04 -2.73 13.93
C GLY A 42 1.14 -2.18 12.83
N TYR A 43 1.57 -1.85 11.60
CA TYR A 43 1.66 -2.79 10.47
C TYR A 43 1.21 -2.16 9.13
N TYR A 44 1.46 -2.77 7.93
CA TYR A 44 0.91 -2.41 6.60
C TYR A 44 0.89 -3.55 5.47
N LEU A 45 -0.11 -4.48 5.38
CA LEU A 45 -0.54 -5.20 4.12
C LEU A 45 -2.01 -4.90 3.68
N LYS A 46 -2.25 -4.34 2.46
CA LYS A 46 -3.56 -3.82 1.96
C LYS A 46 -4.59 -4.94 1.83
N ASN A 47 -5.86 -4.60 2.07
CA ASN A 47 -6.99 -5.53 2.19
C ASN A 47 -6.99 -6.64 1.12
N ALA A 48 -7.02 -7.90 1.57
CA ALA A 48 -6.99 -9.09 0.72
C ALA A 48 -8.21 -9.29 -0.19
N ASN A 49 -9.25 -8.48 -0.03
CA ASN A 49 -10.38 -8.44 -0.95
C ASN A 49 -10.05 -7.74 -2.27
N LYS A 50 -8.94 -6.97 -2.32
CA LYS A 50 -8.51 -6.22 -3.52
C LYS A 50 -7.15 -6.66 -4.05
N LEU A 51 -6.30 -7.21 -3.18
CA LEU A 51 -4.98 -7.72 -3.54
C LEU A 51 -4.91 -9.23 -3.59
N ASN A 52 -4.13 -9.73 -4.54
CA ASN A 52 -3.76 -11.13 -4.59
C ASN A 52 -2.58 -11.36 -3.64
N TRP A 53 -2.84 -12.08 -2.54
CA TRP A 53 -1.82 -12.49 -1.58
C TRP A 53 -1.55 -13.99 -1.68
N ALA A 54 -0.29 -14.37 -1.55
CA ALA A 54 0.10 -15.76 -1.41
C ALA A 54 1.23 -15.93 -0.39
N ALA A 55 1.36 -17.13 0.15
CA ALA A 55 2.50 -17.51 0.96
C ALA A 55 3.64 -17.86 -0.01
N LEU A 56 4.85 -17.39 0.30
CA LEU A 56 6.06 -17.83 -0.35
C LEU A 56 6.23 -19.32 -0.08
N HIS A 57 6.52 -20.09 -1.13
CA HIS A 57 6.79 -21.52 -1.00
C HIS A 57 8.13 -21.75 -0.29
N ASP A 58 8.25 -22.82 0.49
CA ASP A 58 9.46 -23.13 1.28
C ASP A 58 10.73 -23.33 0.41
N ASP A 59 10.55 -23.70 -0.86
CA ASP A 59 11.61 -23.92 -1.84
C ASP A 59 11.86 -22.69 -2.75
N ALA A 60 11.24 -21.55 -2.45
CA ALA A 60 11.40 -20.33 -3.23
C ALA A 60 12.84 -19.80 -3.22
N SER A 61 13.35 -19.50 -4.41
CA SER A 61 14.68 -18.93 -4.60
C SER A 61 14.63 -17.40 -4.51
N VAL A 62 15.16 -16.85 -3.41
CA VAL A 62 15.29 -15.39 -3.21
C VAL A 62 16.67 -14.92 -3.67
N VAL A 63 16.72 -14.26 -4.82
CA VAL A 63 17.97 -13.83 -5.49
C VAL A 63 18.49 -12.48 -5.02
N THR A 64 17.60 -11.61 -4.52
CA THR A 64 17.94 -10.29 -4.01
C THR A 64 17.17 -10.01 -2.73
N ARG A 65 17.83 -9.39 -1.75
CA ARG A 65 17.22 -8.96 -0.49
C ARG A 65 17.50 -7.49 -0.26
N ILE A 66 16.46 -6.69 -0.07
CA ILE A 66 16.54 -5.27 0.24
C ILE A 66 16.05 -5.10 1.68
N LEU A 67 16.99 -5.18 2.62
CA LEU A 67 16.71 -5.25 4.06
C LEU A 67 17.15 -3.95 4.74
N ALA A 68 16.39 -3.46 5.73
CA ALA A 68 16.70 -2.19 6.39
C ALA A 68 18.05 -2.22 7.14
N LYS A 69 18.54 -3.41 7.53
CA LYS A 69 19.87 -3.58 8.11
C LYS A 69 21.02 -3.22 7.13
N ASP A 70 20.80 -3.32 5.83
CA ASP A 70 21.73 -2.85 4.79
C ASP A 70 21.30 -1.47 4.31
N GLN A 71 21.68 -0.44 5.08
CA GLN A 71 21.26 0.94 4.85
C GLN A 71 21.59 1.46 3.45
N GLY A 72 22.72 1.04 2.87
CA GLY A 72 23.14 1.49 1.54
C GLY A 72 22.25 0.90 0.44
N MET A 73 22.03 -0.42 0.48
CA MET A 73 21.11 -1.09 -0.44
C MET A 73 19.68 -0.58 -0.24
N TYR A 74 19.24 -0.48 1.01
CA TYR A 74 17.89 -0.07 1.35
C TYR A 74 17.59 1.36 0.87
N ALA A 75 18.40 2.36 1.25
CA ALA A 75 18.16 3.75 0.87
C ALA A 75 18.28 4.01 -0.64
N ALA A 76 18.99 3.16 -1.38
CA ALA A 76 19.08 3.24 -2.84
C ALA A 76 17.82 2.73 -3.55
N HIS A 77 17.06 1.82 -2.91
CA HIS A 77 16.00 1.07 -3.57
C HIS A 77 14.63 1.29 -2.96
N VAL A 78 14.49 1.56 -1.66
CA VAL A 78 13.18 1.68 -0.99
C VAL A 78 13.03 3.08 -0.41
N SER A 79 11.89 3.69 -0.69
CA SER A 79 11.49 4.97 -0.09
C SER A 79 9.98 5.04 0.12
N ILE A 80 9.56 5.87 1.06
CA ILE A 80 8.16 6.16 1.33
C ILE A 80 7.93 7.66 1.13
N PRO A 81 7.65 8.10 -0.11
CA PRO A 81 7.61 9.51 -0.47
C PRO A 81 6.39 10.22 0.12
N ALA A 82 6.62 11.33 0.81
CA ALA A 82 5.56 12.11 1.48
C ALA A 82 4.53 12.73 0.52
N ASN A 83 4.87 12.90 -0.77
CA ASN A 83 3.92 13.37 -1.79
C ASN A 83 2.97 12.27 -2.26
N LEU A 84 3.25 10.99 -2.01
CA LEU A 84 2.40 9.86 -2.43
C LEU A 84 1.65 9.21 -1.26
N ARG A 85 1.27 9.99 -0.25
CA ARG A 85 0.50 9.49 0.90
C ARG A 85 -0.89 10.10 0.99
N GLY A 86 -1.83 9.48 1.71
CA GLY A 86 -3.23 9.90 1.78
C GLY A 86 -3.97 9.62 0.49
N CYS A 87 -5.07 10.33 0.25
CA CYS A 87 -5.84 10.21 -0.98
C CYS A 87 -5.10 10.87 -2.15
N LEU A 88 -4.86 10.09 -3.21
CA LEU A 88 -4.33 10.55 -4.49
C LEU A 88 -5.32 10.24 -5.60
N PHE A 89 -5.71 11.27 -6.33
CA PHE A 89 -6.64 11.19 -7.46
C PHE A 89 -5.89 11.25 -8.79
N GLU A 90 -6.53 10.83 -9.89
CA GLU A 90 -5.89 10.68 -11.20
C GLU A 90 -5.31 12.00 -11.75
N ASN A 91 -5.96 13.14 -11.49
CA ASN A 91 -5.44 14.45 -11.91
C ASN A 91 -4.53 15.14 -10.89
N ALA A 92 -4.06 14.43 -9.86
CA ALA A 92 -3.13 14.99 -8.89
C ALA A 92 -1.86 15.55 -9.59
N PRO A 93 -1.43 16.78 -9.25
CA PRO A 93 -0.45 17.53 -10.05
C PRO A 93 0.98 16.98 -10.00
N ASN A 94 1.33 16.22 -8.96
CA ASN A 94 2.69 15.72 -8.69
C ASN A 94 2.72 14.18 -8.61
N LEU A 95 2.04 13.53 -9.55
CA LEU A 95 2.13 12.07 -9.73
C LEU A 95 3.34 11.68 -10.59
N PRO A 96 4.02 10.56 -10.26
CA PRO A 96 5.04 9.97 -11.12
C PRO A 96 4.46 9.54 -12.48
N PRO A 97 5.30 9.43 -13.53
CA PRO A 97 4.89 8.83 -14.80
C PRO A 97 4.34 7.41 -14.59
N LEU A 98 3.28 7.07 -15.32
CA LEU A 98 2.63 5.75 -15.30
C LEU A 98 2.06 5.34 -13.93
N TYR A 99 1.94 6.26 -12.97
CA TYR A 99 1.55 5.96 -11.58
C TYR A 99 0.28 5.10 -11.47
N LYS A 100 -0.81 5.51 -12.13
CA LYS A 100 -2.07 4.75 -12.20
C LYS A 100 -1.86 3.30 -12.63
N GLN A 101 -1.16 3.09 -13.74
CA GLN A 101 -0.94 1.78 -14.33
C GLN A 101 -0.11 0.89 -13.41
N ILE A 102 0.92 1.45 -12.76
CA ILE A 102 1.79 0.74 -11.83
C ILE A 102 1.01 0.36 -10.57
N ILE A 103 0.25 1.30 -9.99
CA ILE A 103 -0.58 1.05 -8.81
C ILE A 103 -1.65 0.00 -9.10
N GLU A 104 -2.39 0.11 -10.21
CA GLU A 104 -3.39 -0.90 -10.59
C GLU A 104 -2.76 -2.29 -10.78
N TYR A 105 -1.56 -2.35 -11.36
CA TYR A 105 -0.84 -3.60 -11.59
C TYR A 105 -0.42 -4.28 -10.29
N TRP A 106 0.23 -3.55 -9.39
CA TRP A 106 0.78 -4.10 -8.14
C TRP A 106 -0.24 -4.15 -7.01
N SER A 107 -1.17 -3.21 -7.00
CA SER A 107 -1.98 -2.88 -5.83
C SER A 107 -3.50 -2.91 -6.09
N GLY A 108 -3.93 -3.23 -7.31
CA GLY A 108 -5.34 -3.29 -7.69
C GLY A 108 -6.05 -1.94 -7.58
N GLU A 109 -7.37 -1.98 -7.70
CA GLU A 109 -8.23 -0.80 -7.49
C GLU A 109 -8.25 -0.38 -6.00
N PRO A 110 -8.45 0.92 -5.69
CA PRO A 110 -8.78 1.36 -4.34
C PRO A 110 -10.03 0.66 -3.79
N LEU A 111 -10.16 0.65 -2.47
CA LEU A 111 -11.34 0.17 -1.77
C LEU A 111 -12.53 1.10 -2.06
N ASN A 112 -12.31 2.41 -1.95
CA ASN A 112 -13.34 3.44 -2.13
C ASN A 112 -13.11 4.21 -3.42
N THR A 113 -13.49 3.63 -4.56
CA THR A 113 -13.17 4.18 -5.90
C THR A 113 -13.69 5.60 -6.14
N ASN A 114 -14.71 6.08 -5.39
CA ASN A 114 -15.23 7.46 -5.45
C ASN A 114 -15.86 7.93 -4.12
N ALA A 115 -15.08 8.05 -3.05
CA ALA A 115 -15.57 8.77 -1.88
C ALA A 115 -15.46 10.28 -2.14
N GLY A 116 -16.58 11.00 -2.25
CA GLY A 116 -16.57 12.46 -2.12
C GLY A 116 -15.93 12.91 -0.79
N GLY A 117 -15.94 12.04 0.23
CA GLY A 117 -15.18 12.17 1.47
C GLY A 117 -13.66 12.23 1.27
N ALA A 118 -13.09 11.41 0.37
CA ALA A 118 -11.65 11.37 0.09
C ALA A 118 -11.11 12.70 -0.45
N ALA A 119 -11.94 13.50 -1.12
CA ALA A 119 -11.56 14.83 -1.60
C ALA A 119 -11.15 15.77 -0.44
N TYR A 120 -11.70 15.59 0.77
CA TYR A 120 -11.33 16.38 1.96
C TYR A 120 -10.01 15.94 2.59
N TYR A 121 -9.47 14.79 2.16
CA TYR A 121 -8.28 14.16 2.71
C TYR A 121 -7.13 14.01 1.70
N GLN A 122 -7.19 14.79 0.62
CA GLN A 122 -6.11 14.86 -0.35
C GLN A 122 -4.76 15.14 0.31
N ASN A 123 -3.72 14.51 -0.23
CA ASN A 123 -2.35 14.87 0.10
C ASN A 123 -2.12 16.37 -0.14
N PRO A 124 -1.57 17.13 0.82
CA PRO A 124 -1.34 18.57 0.66
C PRO A 124 -0.45 18.94 -0.53
N MET A 125 0.49 18.07 -0.93
CA MET A 125 1.39 18.28 -2.06
C MET A 125 0.73 17.91 -3.40
N ASN A 126 -0.42 17.24 -3.38
CA ASN A 126 -1.19 16.85 -4.56
C ASN A 126 -2.62 17.40 -4.52
N ALA A 127 -2.88 18.42 -3.70
CA ALA A 127 -4.22 18.95 -3.49
C ALA A 127 -4.66 19.90 -4.62
N TYR A 128 -5.91 19.79 -5.04
CA TYR A 128 -6.58 20.62 -6.03
C TYR A 128 -8.10 20.54 -5.89
N GLU A 129 -8.81 21.42 -6.59
CA GLU A 129 -10.27 21.44 -6.60
C GLU A 129 -10.81 20.23 -7.37
N ILE A 130 -11.55 19.36 -6.69
CA ILE A 130 -12.31 18.27 -7.30
C ILE A 130 -13.76 18.74 -7.44
N ASP A 131 -14.30 18.64 -8.66
CA ASP A 131 -15.71 18.90 -8.89
C ASP A 131 -16.56 17.74 -8.34
N LEU A 132 -17.23 18.01 -7.20
CA LEU A 132 -18.13 17.05 -6.56
C LEU A 132 -19.59 17.22 -7.01
N SER A 133 -19.90 18.20 -7.87
CA SER A 133 -21.27 18.39 -8.37
C SER A 133 -21.88 17.16 -9.07
N PRO A 134 -21.10 16.25 -9.69
CA PRO A 134 -21.65 15.00 -10.21
C PRO A 134 -22.14 14.03 -9.12
N LEU A 135 -21.53 14.02 -7.92
CA LEU A 135 -22.05 13.23 -6.78
C LEU A 135 -23.40 13.75 -6.35
N ASP A 136 -23.54 15.07 -6.23
CA ASP A 136 -24.78 15.68 -5.77
C ASP A 136 -25.95 15.38 -6.71
N ALA A 137 -25.69 15.33 -8.03
CA ALA A 137 -26.69 14.93 -9.02
C ALA A 137 -27.05 13.44 -8.94
N GLU A 138 -26.11 12.55 -8.62
CA GLU A 138 -26.38 11.12 -8.44
C GLU A 138 -26.97 10.78 -7.06
N HIS A 139 -26.72 11.60 -6.03
CA HIS A 139 -27.33 11.45 -4.70
C HIS A 139 -28.86 11.54 -4.75
N GLU A 140 -29.44 12.32 -5.67
CA GLU A 140 -30.89 12.32 -5.92
C GLU A 140 -31.41 10.97 -6.48
N ALA A 141 -30.53 10.13 -7.04
CA ALA A 141 -30.85 8.84 -7.64
C ALA A 141 -30.65 7.63 -6.69
N GLY A 142 -30.21 7.85 -5.44
CA GLY A 142 -30.24 6.84 -4.36
C GLY A 142 -29.16 5.75 -4.41
N ASN A 143 -28.02 5.97 -5.07
CA ASN A 143 -27.00 4.93 -5.28
C ASN A 143 -25.64 5.31 -4.66
N TYR A 144 -25.42 4.93 -3.39
CA TYR A 144 -24.19 5.23 -2.63
C TYR A 144 -23.02 4.26 -2.89
N GLY A 145 -22.89 3.67 -4.08
CA GLY A 145 -21.87 2.63 -4.30
C GLY A 145 -21.37 2.46 -5.74
N GLY A 146 -21.66 3.41 -6.63
CA GLY A 146 -21.26 3.34 -8.04
C GLY A 146 -20.02 4.18 -8.34
N ASN A 147 -19.24 3.76 -9.34
CA ASN A 147 -18.22 4.63 -9.91
C ASN A 147 -18.92 5.75 -10.71
N VAL A 148 -18.94 6.99 -10.20
CA VAL A 148 -19.49 8.17 -10.91
C VAL A 148 -18.43 8.66 -11.90
N ALA A 149 -18.60 8.34 -13.18
CA ALA A 149 -17.61 8.60 -14.22
C ALA A 149 -17.20 10.07 -14.40
N ALA A 150 -17.94 11.00 -13.79
CA ALA A 150 -17.69 12.43 -13.84
C ALA A 150 -16.83 12.96 -12.68
N ILE A 151 -16.59 12.16 -11.63
CA ILE A 151 -15.64 12.50 -10.57
C ILE A 151 -14.28 11.93 -10.94
N ASP A 152 -13.25 12.66 -10.55
CA ASP A 152 -11.88 12.18 -10.63
C ASP A 152 -11.69 10.86 -9.86
N ALA A 153 -11.01 9.90 -10.47
CA ALA A 153 -10.84 8.57 -9.89
C ALA A 153 -9.78 8.59 -8.78
N LEU A 154 -10.11 7.99 -7.64
CA LEU A 154 -9.11 7.70 -6.61
C LEU A 154 -8.14 6.64 -7.15
N LEU A 155 -6.83 6.85 -6.99
CA LEU A 155 -5.78 5.93 -7.42
C LEU A 155 -5.17 5.16 -6.26
N SER A 156 -4.93 5.85 -5.15
CA SER A 156 -4.40 5.26 -3.93
C SER A 156 -4.90 6.04 -2.72
N GLU A 157 -4.94 5.32 -1.61
CA GLU A 157 -5.40 5.78 -0.32
C GLU A 157 -4.48 5.11 0.69
N GLY A 158 -3.41 5.82 1.06
CA GLY A 158 -2.28 5.04 1.53
C GLY A 158 -1.06 5.77 2.01
N VAL A 159 -0.15 4.99 2.54
CA VAL A 159 1.28 5.17 2.35
C VAL A 159 1.64 4.38 1.10
N VAL A 160 2.43 4.97 0.22
CA VAL A 160 2.94 4.27 -0.96
C VAL A 160 4.40 3.95 -0.72
N VAL A 161 4.75 2.67 -0.84
CA VAL A 161 6.15 2.22 -0.86
C VAL A 161 6.64 2.27 -2.30
N SER A 162 7.67 3.06 -2.53
CA SER A 162 8.37 3.16 -3.81
C SER A 162 9.61 2.26 -3.77
N ILE A 163 9.67 1.32 -4.70
CA ILE A 163 10.78 0.37 -4.87
C ILE A 163 11.42 0.62 -6.25
N ASN A 164 12.65 1.09 -6.25
CA ASN A 164 13.36 1.56 -7.44
C ASN A 164 14.45 0.56 -7.89
N GLY A 165 14.74 0.51 -9.18
CA GLY A 165 15.86 -0.22 -9.77
C GLY A 165 15.75 -1.75 -9.78
N LEU A 166 14.55 -2.32 -9.55
CA LEU A 166 14.37 -3.77 -9.48
C LEU A 166 14.60 -4.47 -10.83
N GLY A 167 14.20 -3.87 -11.95
CA GLY A 167 14.46 -4.40 -13.29
C GLY A 167 15.97 -4.57 -13.55
N SER A 168 16.75 -3.55 -13.20
CA SER A 168 18.21 -3.58 -13.31
C SER A 168 18.86 -4.60 -12.37
N LEU A 169 18.39 -4.68 -11.12
CA LEU A 169 18.89 -5.63 -10.11
C LEU A 169 18.62 -7.10 -10.48
N THR A 170 17.51 -7.38 -11.16
CA THR A 170 17.03 -8.74 -11.40
C THR A 170 17.23 -9.21 -12.84
N ARG A 171 18.02 -8.47 -13.64
CA ARG A 171 18.23 -8.73 -15.07
C ARG A 171 18.77 -10.12 -15.44
N HIS A 172 19.40 -10.82 -14.49
CA HIS A 172 19.98 -12.16 -14.69
C HIS A 172 19.27 -13.26 -13.88
N ALA A 173 18.22 -12.92 -13.12
CA ALA A 173 17.47 -13.89 -12.36
C ALA A 173 16.54 -14.73 -13.26
N GLY A 174 16.14 -15.92 -12.79
CA GLY A 174 15.07 -16.71 -13.40
C GLY A 174 13.69 -16.09 -13.14
N ASP A 175 12.71 -16.42 -13.99
CA ASP A 175 11.34 -15.91 -13.84
C ASP A 175 10.64 -16.40 -12.56
N ASP A 176 11.04 -17.55 -12.05
CA ASP A 176 10.51 -18.17 -10.82
C ASP A 176 11.25 -17.74 -9.54
N ASP A 177 12.26 -16.88 -9.65
CA ASP A 177 12.95 -16.31 -8.50
C ASP A 177 12.12 -15.17 -7.86
N PHE A 178 12.56 -14.71 -6.68
CA PHE A 178 11.92 -13.66 -5.91
C PHE A 178 12.91 -12.59 -5.40
N VAL A 179 12.42 -11.37 -5.22
CA VAL A 179 13.08 -10.31 -4.43
C VAL A 179 12.37 -10.19 -3.09
N GLU A 180 13.13 -10.26 -1.99
CA GLU A 180 12.66 -9.94 -0.64
C GLU A 180 12.85 -8.44 -0.37
N VAL A 181 11.79 -7.76 0.04
CA VAL A 181 11.81 -6.34 0.40
C VAL A 181 11.30 -6.20 1.82
N GLU A 182 12.12 -5.60 2.68
CA GLU A 182 11.73 -5.23 4.03
C GLU A 182 11.10 -3.83 4.03
N ILE A 183 10.11 -3.59 4.89
CA ILE A 183 9.44 -2.30 5.04
C ILE A 183 9.38 -1.99 6.54
N PRO A 184 10.19 -1.06 7.07
CA PRO A 184 10.12 -0.63 8.45
C PRO A 184 8.79 0.02 8.78
N ILE A 185 8.24 -0.33 9.94
CA ILE A 185 7.01 0.27 10.45
C ILE A 185 7.36 1.57 11.18
N ASP A 186 6.82 2.70 10.72
CA ASP A 186 6.86 3.95 11.48
C ASP A 186 5.74 3.95 12.51
N GLY A 187 6.10 3.67 13.77
CA GLY A 187 5.16 3.65 14.89
C GLY A 187 4.43 4.99 15.09
N ALA A 188 5.05 6.12 14.73
CA ALA A 188 4.41 7.42 14.84
C ALA A 188 3.26 7.60 13.83
N MET A 189 3.24 6.77 12.78
CA MET A 189 2.22 6.79 11.74
C MET A 189 1.05 5.84 12.03
N LEU A 190 1.07 5.12 13.18
CA LEU A 190 0.10 4.06 13.49
C LEU A 190 -1.28 4.54 14.01
N PHE A 191 -1.52 5.85 14.17
CA PHE A 191 -2.72 6.37 14.84
C PHE A 191 -3.90 6.73 13.92
N LEU A 192 -5.12 6.60 14.45
CA LEU A 192 -6.33 7.15 13.83
C LEU A 192 -6.20 8.66 13.66
N ASP A 193 -6.75 9.18 12.57
CA ASP A 193 -6.77 10.62 12.26
C ASP A 193 -5.42 11.31 12.45
N ASN A 194 -4.34 10.61 12.11
CA ASN A 194 -3.02 11.09 12.41
C ASN A 194 -2.72 12.37 11.60
N PRO A 195 -2.58 13.54 12.26
CA PRO A 195 -2.37 14.80 11.57
C PRO A 195 -1.06 14.81 10.78
N ASP A 196 -0.10 13.94 11.12
CA ASP A 196 1.17 13.83 10.41
C ASP A 196 1.00 13.41 8.95
N PHE A 197 -0.10 12.76 8.53
CA PHE A 197 -0.41 12.46 7.12
C PHE A 197 -0.62 13.72 6.27
N ARG A 198 -1.02 14.83 6.90
CA ARG A 198 -1.27 16.12 6.23
C ARG A 198 -0.09 17.08 6.31
N THR A 199 1.07 16.61 6.75
CA THR A 199 2.30 17.43 6.81
C THR A 199 3.11 17.32 5.50
N GLN A 200 4.37 17.77 5.51
CA GLN A 200 5.37 17.43 4.47
C GLN A 200 6.52 16.61 5.06
N ARG A 201 6.32 16.09 6.28
CA ARG A 201 7.34 15.35 7.01
C ARG A 201 7.65 14.05 6.27
N ALA A 202 8.95 13.77 6.10
CA ALA A 202 9.40 12.49 5.58
C ALA A 202 8.99 11.34 6.52
N TYR A 203 8.66 10.20 5.93
CA TYR A 203 8.38 8.98 6.69
C TYR A 203 9.65 8.57 7.44
N ASN A 204 9.54 8.30 8.74
CA ASN A 204 10.71 7.90 9.50
C ASN A 204 10.96 6.41 9.25
N GLN A 205 12.11 6.08 8.68
CA GLN A 205 12.53 4.69 8.45
C GLN A 205 13.74 4.34 9.32
N PRO A 206 13.67 4.54 10.66
CA PRO A 206 14.79 4.15 11.49
C PRO A 206 14.96 2.63 11.37
N PRO A 207 16.19 2.09 11.50
CA PRO A 207 16.35 0.67 11.77
C PRO A 207 15.50 0.35 13.00
N SER A 208 14.40 -0.34 12.77
CA SER A 208 13.43 -0.67 13.80
C SER A 208 13.45 -2.18 13.97
N GLU A 209 13.11 -2.65 15.16
CA GLU A 209 12.92 -4.09 15.40
C GLU A 209 11.68 -4.64 14.66
N ARG A 210 10.89 -3.76 14.00
CA ARG A 210 9.53 -4.05 13.57
C ARG A 210 9.36 -3.74 12.09
N THR A 211 9.44 -4.79 11.29
CA THR A 211 9.41 -4.69 9.83
C THR A 211 8.40 -5.65 9.23
N GLU A 212 7.92 -5.30 8.05
CA GLU A 212 7.19 -6.20 7.18
C GLU A 212 8.09 -6.70 6.05
N ARG A 213 7.76 -7.88 5.54
CA ARG A 213 8.48 -8.49 4.45
C ARG A 213 7.51 -8.93 3.37
N ILE A 214 7.76 -8.43 2.17
CA ILE A 214 7.07 -8.84 0.97
C ILE A 214 8.08 -9.48 0.01
N PHE A 215 7.58 -10.38 -0.81
CA PHE A 215 8.34 -11.06 -1.83
C PHE A 215 7.68 -10.79 -3.18
N LEU A 216 8.48 -10.30 -4.14
CA LEU A 216 8.04 -9.96 -5.48
C LEU A 216 8.64 -10.94 -6.46
N LYS A 217 7.79 -11.61 -7.26
CA LYS A 217 8.24 -12.58 -8.25
C LYS A 217 8.91 -11.87 -9.43
N ILE A 218 10.03 -12.39 -9.93
CA ILE A 218 10.80 -11.73 -11.00
C ILE A 218 9.99 -11.56 -12.28
N VAL A 219 9.20 -12.55 -12.67
CA VAL A 219 8.34 -12.44 -13.86
C VAL A 219 7.37 -11.25 -13.76
N ASP A 220 6.86 -10.97 -12.57
CA ASP A 220 5.92 -9.87 -12.35
C ASP A 220 6.64 -8.51 -12.31
N ILE A 221 7.87 -8.47 -11.76
CA ILE A 221 8.74 -7.29 -11.86
C ILE A 221 8.97 -6.93 -13.34
N ARG A 222 9.27 -7.91 -14.18
CA ARG A 222 9.53 -7.71 -15.62
C ARG A 222 8.29 -7.27 -16.39
N ASN A 223 7.12 -7.71 -15.95
CA ASN A 223 5.84 -7.38 -16.57
C ASN A 223 5.21 -6.09 -16.02
N SER A 224 5.79 -5.50 -14.97
CA SER A 224 5.40 -4.18 -14.44
C SER A 224 5.45 -3.12 -15.54
N PRO A 225 4.52 -2.14 -15.57
CA PRO A 225 4.58 -1.02 -16.52
C PRO A 225 5.91 -0.25 -16.49
N ASP A 226 6.54 -0.18 -15.33
CA ASP A 226 7.95 0.24 -15.16
C ASP A 226 8.64 -0.74 -14.20
N PRO A 227 9.53 -1.63 -14.69
CA PRO A 227 10.27 -2.57 -13.84
C PRO A 227 11.27 -1.92 -12.88
N ASP A 228 11.71 -0.68 -13.18
CA ASP A 228 12.66 0.06 -12.34
C ASP A 228 11.96 1.07 -11.41
N ARG A 229 10.64 1.23 -11.50
CA ARG A 229 9.84 2.07 -10.60
C ARG A 229 8.54 1.37 -10.24
N ILE A 230 8.58 0.62 -9.15
CA ILE A 230 7.44 -0.08 -8.60
C ILE A 230 6.84 0.77 -7.47
N PHE A 231 5.53 0.97 -7.52
CA PHE A 231 4.76 1.58 -6.45
C PHE A 231 3.81 0.53 -5.92
N VAL A 232 4.02 0.14 -4.67
CA VAL A 232 3.06 -0.66 -3.92
C VAL A 232 2.30 0.32 -3.06
N ASP A 233 0.99 0.37 -3.22
CA ASP A 233 0.07 1.03 -2.30
C ASP A 233 0.08 0.24 -0.99
N ALA A 234 1.17 0.44 -0.27
CA ALA A 234 1.51 -0.18 0.99
C ALA A 234 0.90 0.65 2.11
N LEU A 235 -0.42 0.71 2.06
CA LEU A 235 -1.34 0.96 3.15
C LEU A 235 -1.37 2.31 3.80
N ARG A 236 -2.61 2.61 4.15
CA ARG A 236 -3.08 3.54 5.15
C ARG A 236 -3.48 4.87 4.56
N TYR A 237 -4.64 4.83 3.95
CA TYR A 237 -5.75 5.75 4.16
C TYR A 237 -6.99 5.03 3.61
N GLU A 238 -8.23 5.16 4.05
CA GLU A 238 -8.92 5.92 5.07
C GLU A 238 -9.23 4.99 6.23
N GLU A 239 -9.41 5.44 7.48
CA GLU A 239 -10.38 4.81 8.40
C GLU A 239 -10.52 3.25 8.39
N LEU A 240 -9.50 2.42 8.12
CA LEU A 240 -9.65 0.99 7.86
C LEU A 240 -8.26 0.32 7.85
N ASP A 241 -8.02 -0.54 8.86
CA ASP A 241 -7.23 -1.79 8.76
C ASP A 241 -5.75 -1.89 9.23
N TYR A 242 -5.45 -3.06 9.81
CA TYR A 242 -4.22 -3.53 10.50
C TYR A 242 -3.42 -4.50 9.59
N GLY A 243 -2.16 -4.84 9.91
CA GLY A 243 -1.29 -5.76 9.14
C GLY A 243 -0.39 -6.69 10.02
N PHE A 244 0.89 -7.01 9.66
CA PHE A 244 1.65 -8.18 10.22
C PHE A 244 3.11 -7.98 10.69
N PHE A 245 3.62 -8.87 11.57
CA PHE A 245 4.97 -8.81 12.20
C PHE A 245 5.84 -10.04 11.93
N TYR A 246 7.16 -9.84 11.98
CA TYR A 246 8.21 -10.86 12.06
C TYR A 246 9.28 -10.51 13.09
#